data_AF-E3ECM3-F1
#
_entry.id   AF-E3ECM3-F1
#
_cell.length_a   1.000
_cell.length_b   1.000
_cell.length_c   1.000
_cell.angle_alpha   90.00
_cell.angle_beta   90.00
_cell.angle_gamma   90.00
#
_symmetry.space_group_name_H-M   'P 1'
#
loop_
_entity.id
_entity.type
_entity.pdbx_description
1 polymer ?
#
loop_
_entity_poly.entity_id
_entity_poly.type
_entity_poly.pdbx_seq_one_letter_code
_entity_poly.pdbx_strand_id
1 'polypeptide(L)' 'MSQSEELERQLSELLTEGEIRENEAKKRERLSPKYEVRVQTQMDPIVEETRKYRSMARELDDRYDEYMSKADKSKANDQR' A
#
# COMPACT_ATOMS: atom_id res chain seq x y z
N MET A 1 -32.99 -31.66 35.40
CA MET A 1 -32.02 -30.92 34.58
C MET A 1 -32.29 -31.31 33.14
N SER A 2 -32.51 -30.33 32.27
CA SER A 2 -32.82 -30.59 30.86
C SER A 2 -31.52 -30.96 30.12
N GLN A 3 -31.62 -31.75 29.04
CA GLN A 3 -30.45 -32.14 28.24
C GLN A 3 -29.70 -30.92 27.66
N SER A 4 -30.38 -29.79 27.49
CA SER A 4 -29.76 -28.54 27.01
C SER A 4 -28.83 -27.92 28.06
N GLU A 5 -29.21 -27.91 29.33
CA GLU A 5 -28.37 -27.37 30.42
C GLU A 5 -27.06 -28.16 30.57
N GLU A 6 -27.12 -29.48 30.36
CA GLU A 6 -25.94 -30.33 30.45
C GLU A 6 -24.97 -30.14 29.28
N LEU A 7 -25.51 -29.92 28.07
CA LEU A 7 -24.72 -29.57 26.89
C LEU A 7 -24.08 -28.18 27.00
N GLU A 8 -24.81 -27.20 27.53
CA GLU A 8 -24.28 -25.84 27.77
C GLU A 8 -23.14 -25.86 28.79
N ARG A 9 -23.27 -26.68 29.84
CA ARG A 9 -22.22 -26.86 30.85
C ARG A 9 -20.98 -27.51 30.24
N GLN A 10 -21.14 -28.61 29.49
CA GLN A 10 -20.02 -29.28 28.82
C GLN A 10 -19.32 -28.37 27.79
N LEU A 11 -20.08 -27.56 27.05
CA LEU A 11 -19.52 -26.60 26.11
C LEU A 11 -18.73 -25.50 26.83
N SER A 12 -19.24 -25.01 27.96
CA SER A 12 -18.57 -23.99 28.77
C SER A 12 -17.24 -24.53 29.30
N GLU A 13 -17.24 -25.75 29.87
CA GLU A 13 -16.05 -26.43 30.40
C GLU A 13 -14.98 -26.61 29.31
N LEU A 14 -15.37 -27.05 28.11
CA LEU A 14 -14.45 -27.26 26.99
C LEU A 14 -13.85 -25.95 26.44
N LEU A 15 -14.58 -24.83 26.54
CA LEU A 15 -14.11 -23.51 26.10
C LEU A 15 -13.24 -22.80 27.16
N THR A 16 -13.49 -23.04 28.45
CA THR A 16 -12.71 -22.44 29.54
C THR A 16 -11.48 -23.25 29.93
N GLU A 17 -11.55 -24.58 29.88
CA GLU A 17 -10.48 -25.49 30.29
C GLU A 17 -9.71 -26.09 29.12
N GLY A 18 -10.23 -25.96 27.89
CA GLY A 18 -9.52 -26.35 26.69
C GLY A 18 -8.25 -25.53 26.53
N GLU A 19 -7.09 -26.18 26.60
CA GLU A 19 -5.79 -25.56 26.30
C GLU A 19 -5.89 -24.77 25.00
N ILE A 20 -5.71 -23.44 25.09
CA ILE A 20 -5.46 -22.62 23.92
C ILE A 20 -4.20 -23.19 23.31
N ARG A 21 -4.34 -23.94 22.21
CA ARG A 21 -3.22 -24.59 21.53
C ARG A 21 -2.20 -23.51 21.22
N GLU A 22 -1.09 -23.53 21.94
CA GLU A 22 0.04 -22.60 21.85
C GLU A 22 0.55 -22.44 20.39
N ASN A 23 0.25 -23.44 19.56
CA ASN A 23 0.46 -23.47 18.12
C ASN A 23 -0.20 -22.30 17.34
N GLU A 24 -1.30 -21.71 17.82
CA GLU A 24 -1.92 -20.57 17.12
C GLU A 24 -1.20 -19.24 17.39
N ALA A 25 -0.65 -19.06 18.59
CA ALA A 25 0.19 -17.91 18.93
C ALA A 25 1.51 -17.94 18.12
N LYS A 26 2.15 -19.11 18.03
CA LYS A 26 3.37 -19.33 17.20
C LYS A 26 3.14 -19.14 15.69
N LYS A 27 1.90 -19.26 15.20
CA LYS A 27 1.57 -18.99 13.78
C LYS A 27 1.54 -17.49 13.47
N ARG A 28 1.17 -16.63 14.42
CA ARG A 28 1.16 -15.17 14.21
C ARG A 28 2.57 -14.59 14.09
N GLU A 29 3.54 -15.15 14.81
CA GLU A 29 4.97 -14.79 14.66
C GLU A 29 5.57 -15.20 13.31
N ARG A 30 4.96 -16.17 12.60
CA ARG A 30 5.40 -16.62 11.27
C ARG A 30 4.83 -15.80 10.12
N LEU A 31 3.99 -14.79 10.39
CA LEU A 31 3.60 -13.82 9.37
C LEU A 31 4.84 -13.00 9.03
N SER A 32 5.43 -13.29 7.88
CA SER A 32 6.49 -12.49 7.25
C SER A 32 6.17 -11.00 7.39
N PRO A 33 7.18 -10.14 7.63
CA PRO A 33 7.00 -8.69 7.63
C PRO A 33 6.14 -8.28 6.43
N LYS A 34 5.17 -7.39 6.64
CA LYS A 34 4.38 -6.81 5.54
C LYS A 34 5.35 -6.02 4.68
N TYR A 35 5.91 -6.65 3.64
CA TYR A 35 6.73 -5.95 2.66
C TYR A 35 5.88 -4.85 2.03
N GLU A 36 6.27 -3.60 2.22
CA GLU A 36 5.69 -2.48 1.48
C GLU A 36 6.20 -2.53 0.05
N VAL A 37 5.29 -2.68 -0.92
CA VAL A 37 5.63 -2.49 -2.33
C VAL A 37 5.51 -1.00 -2.64
N ARG A 38 6.66 -0.32 -2.73
CA ARG A 38 6.73 1.06 -3.21
C ARG A 38 6.82 1.04 -4.73
N VAL A 39 5.73 1.39 -5.41
CA VAL A 39 5.72 1.57 -6.85
C VAL A 39 6.09 3.02 -7.15
N GLN A 40 7.24 3.23 -7.79
CA GLN A 40 7.60 4.54 -8.31
C GLN A 40 6.72 4.86 -9.53
N THR A 41 6.04 6.01 -9.50
CA THR A 41 5.22 6.47 -10.62
C THR A 41 6.11 6.73 -11.83
N GLN A 42 5.76 6.14 -12.98
CA GLN A 42 6.56 6.28 -14.21
C GLN A 42 6.38 7.65 -14.90
N MET A 43 5.26 8.34 -14.62
CA MET A 43 4.91 9.61 -15.27
C MET A 43 4.43 10.63 -14.24
N ASP A 44 4.95 11.87 -14.36
CA ASP A 44 4.52 13.02 -13.57
C ASP A 44 3.37 13.75 -14.29
N PRO A 45 2.15 13.78 -13.74
CA PRO A 45 1.00 14.41 -14.38
C PRO A 45 1.21 15.91 -14.63
N ILE A 46 1.96 16.60 -13.77
CA ILE A 46 2.18 18.04 -13.89
C ILE A 46 3.02 18.34 -15.14
N VAL A 47 4.05 17.54 -15.38
CA VAL A 47 4.93 17.71 -16.54
C VAL A 47 4.16 17.46 -17.84
N GLU A 48 3.31 16.43 -17.88
CA GLU A 48 2.52 16.09 -19.07
C GLU A 48 1.44 17.14 -19.37
N GLU A 49 0.75 17.64 -18.34
CA GLU A 49 -0.18 18.76 -18.48
C GLU A 49 0.54 20.01 -19.02
N THR A 50 1.66 20.38 -18.40
CA THR A 50 2.44 21.57 -18.79
C THR A 50 2.92 21.47 -20.25
N ARG A 51 3.39 20.29 -20.69
CA ARG A 51 3.74 20.04 -22.10
C ARG A 51 2.56 20.28 -23.04
N LYS A 52 1.38 19.75 -22.67
CA LYS A 52 0.17 19.88 -23.49
C LYS A 52 -0.28 21.34 -23.60
N TYR A 53 -0.30 22.09 -22.50
CA TYR A 53 -0.66 23.50 -22.54
C TYR A 53 0.33 24.34 -23.35
N ARG A 54 1.64 24.08 -23.22
CA ARG A 54 2.68 24.76 -24.01
C ARG A 54 2.64 24.45 -25.50
N SER A 55 2.13 23.27 -25.89
CA SER A 55 1.90 22.95 -27.29
C SER A 55 0.79 23.79 -27.92
N MET A 56 -0.14 24.29 -27.10
CA MET A 56 -1.28 25.10 -27.56
C MET A 56 -0.99 26.61 -27.50
N ALA A 57 -0.24 27.06 -26.49
CA ALA A 57 0.11 28.47 -26.33
C ALA A 57 1.46 28.63 -25.61
N ARG A 58 2.25 29.62 -26.04
CA ARG A 58 3.51 29.97 -25.36
C ARG A 58 3.24 30.92 -24.21
N GLU A 59 3.91 30.68 -23.08
CA GLU A 59 3.87 31.57 -21.92
C GLU A 59 4.58 32.91 -22.22
N LEU A 60 4.16 33.98 -21.54
CA LEU A 60 4.74 35.32 -21.72
C LEU A 60 6.01 35.55 -20.90
N ASP A 61 6.17 34.81 -19.81
CA ASP A 61 7.14 35.07 -18.72
C ASP A 61 8.04 33.84 -18.43
N ASP A 62 8.00 32.84 -19.32
CA ASP A 62 8.88 31.64 -19.29
C ASP A 62 8.98 30.94 -17.91
N ARG A 63 7.96 31.08 -17.05
CA ARG A 63 8.00 30.66 -15.63
C ARG A 63 8.25 29.17 -15.45
N TYR A 64 7.80 28.35 -16.40
CA TYR A 64 7.99 26.90 -16.34
C TYR A 64 9.20 26.40 -17.16
N ASP A 65 10.01 27.28 -17.78
CA ASP A 65 11.15 26.86 -18.61
C ASP A 65 12.22 26.13 -17.80
N GLU A 66 12.56 26.66 -16.62
CA GLU A 66 13.56 26.05 -15.75
C GLU A 66 13.09 24.65 -15.29
N TYR A 67 11.82 24.53 -14.92
CA TYR A 67 11.22 23.27 -14.48
C TYR A 67 11.18 22.23 -15.61
N MET A 68 10.79 22.63 -16.81
CA MET A 68 10.75 21.75 -17.99
C MET A 68 12.15 21.28 -18.40
N SER A 69 13.15 22.16 -18.31
CA SER A 69 14.55 21.79 -18.58
C SER A 69 15.08 20.70 -17.64
N LYS A 70 14.63 20.70 -16.38
CA LYS A 70 14.98 19.67 -15.39
C LYS A 70 14.25 18.36 -15.69
N ALA A 71 12.97 18.44 -16.07
CA ALA A 71 12.16 17.28 -16.45
C ALA A 71 12.67 16.58 -17.73
N ASP A 72 13.25 17.31 -18.67
CA ASP A 72 13.84 16.71 -19.88
C ASP A 72 15.19 16.04 -19.57
N LYS A 73 16.00 16.62 -18.68
CA LYS A 73 17.26 16.00 -18.21
C LYS A 73 17.02 14.72 -17.41
N SER A 74 15.96 14.65 -16.61
CA SER A 74 15.63 13.43 -15.87
C SER A 74 15.22 12.29 -16.81
N LYS A 75 14.43 12.57 -17.87
CA LYS A 75 14.10 11.56 -18.89
C LYS A 75 15.33 11.03 -19.63
N ALA A 76 16.34 11.86 -19.89
CA ALA A 76 17.56 11.44 -20.58
C ALA A 76 18.47 10.52 -19.73
N ASN A 77 18.43 10.68 -18.41
CA ASN A 77 19.22 9.86 -17.48
C ASN A 77 18.57 8.50 -17.20
N ASP A 78 17.25 8.40 -17.33
CA ASP A 78 16.48 7.16 -17.12
C ASP A 78 16.57 6.18 -18.31
N GLN A 79 17.12 6.63 -19.45
CA GLN A 79 17.31 5.83 -20.67
C GLN A 79 18.74 5.26 -20.84
N ARG A 80 19.60 5.38 -19.83
CA ARG A 80 20.98 4.84 -19.82
C ARG A 80 21.11 3.69 -18.84
#